data_AF-A0AA43FUU8-F1
#
_entry.id   AF-A0AA43FUU8-F1
#
_cell.length_a   1.000
_cell.length_b   1.000
_cell.length_c   1.000
_cell.angle_alpha   90.00
_cell.angle_beta   90.00
_cell.angle_gamma   90.00
#
_symmetry.space_group_name_H-M   'P 1'
#
loop_
_entity.id
_entity.type
_entity.pdbx_description
1 polymer ?
#
loop_
_entity_poly.entity_id
_entity_poly.type
_entity_poly.pdbx_seq_one_letter_code
_entity_poly.pdbx_strand_id
1 'polypeptide(L)'
;HTPLGDTQAGPLFPGGIYETVFSAPVGAKLSLATMFGQSNDLFLAPTGDGIPLYDMAGNQLTGDVTGQVLLWDAGTEANQEPGLGADQAPRQASPNTGAADANANVRQANDDFGNLPPVSDYLKVTLASAGPTSFRLRIENVGTYMTLATSDGNSHPAPLSPGVWVVHTAADPLFTAGSADRGEGLEHLAEDGDISALSAALGMRTGLTSPIAPGVYAVHDAPSVLFTAGSFDAGLGLEDLAEDGNPAALAGALGSDARVSEAGAFTTPNGASGPAPAFPGESYTFTVMAEPGDRLSLATMLVQSNDLFFAPSETGLDLFPGGTPLSGDVSGMFILWDAGTEVNEEPGVGFNQAPRQSGPNTGTDEGGRVRPVNDGYVYPDVPQVIKVTIQPVG
;
A
#
# COMPACT_ATOMS: atom_id res chain seq x y z
N HIS A 1 1.24 14.70 -10.30
CA HIS A 1 2.27 15.25 -11.19
C HIS A 1 1.70 16.17 -12.28
N THR A 2 0.39 16.17 -12.56
CA THR A 2 -0.28 17.18 -13.40
C THR A 2 -0.90 18.26 -12.52
N PRO A 3 -0.57 19.55 -12.71
CA PRO A 3 -1.21 20.63 -11.96
C PRO A 3 -2.72 20.70 -12.23
N LEU A 4 -3.50 21.08 -11.22
CA LEU A 4 -4.95 21.21 -11.32
C LEU A 4 -5.30 22.28 -12.35
N GLY A 5 -6.04 21.88 -13.40
CA GLY A 5 -6.41 22.75 -14.53
C GLY A 5 -5.52 22.61 -15.76
N ASP A 6 -4.38 21.93 -15.63
CA ASP A 6 -3.46 21.68 -16.74
C ASP A 6 -3.74 20.33 -17.42
N THR A 7 -3.30 20.21 -18.68
CA THR A 7 -3.46 18.99 -19.49
C THR A 7 -2.20 18.13 -19.56
N GLN A 8 -1.08 18.61 -19.01
CA GLN A 8 0.22 17.95 -19.07
C GLN A 8 0.91 17.96 -17.71
N ALA A 9 1.71 16.92 -17.47
CA ALA A 9 2.62 16.86 -16.34
C ALA A 9 3.59 18.04 -16.39
N GLY A 10 3.90 18.64 -15.24
CA GLY A 10 4.81 19.77 -15.18
C GLY A 10 4.89 20.40 -13.80
N PRO A 11 5.86 21.29 -13.56
CA PRO A 11 6.12 21.89 -12.25
C PRO A 11 4.99 22.82 -11.79
N LEU A 12 4.90 23.06 -10.48
CA LEU A 12 4.07 24.12 -9.92
C LEU A 12 4.82 25.45 -9.94
N PHE A 13 4.44 26.32 -10.86
CA PHE A 13 4.74 27.75 -10.79
C PHE A 13 3.81 28.46 -9.79
N PRO A 14 4.11 29.72 -9.38
CA PRO A 14 3.24 30.54 -8.55
C PRO A 14 1.74 30.41 -8.89
N GLY A 15 0.92 30.04 -7.89
CA GLY A 15 -0.52 29.80 -8.00
C GLY A 15 -0.92 28.39 -8.47
N GLY A 16 0.04 27.56 -8.91
CA GLY A 16 -0.18 26.19 -9.32
C GLY A 16 -0.47 25.25 -8.15
N ILE A 17 -1.26 24.21 -8.40
CA ILE A 17 -1.71 23.25 -7.38
C ILE A 17 -1.55 21.81 -7.86
N TYR A 18 -1.05 20.91 -7.03
CA TYR A 18 -1.35 19.48 -7.14
C TYR A 18 -2.42 19.10 -6.13
N GLU A 19 -3.32 18.20 -6.54
CA GLU A 19 -4.34 17.67 -5.66
C GLU A 19 -4.53 16.16 -5.92
N THR A 20 -4.67 15.40 -4.84
CA THR A 20 -4.98 13.97 -4.90
C THR A 20 -5.83 13.55 -3.71
N VAL A 21 -6.55 12.45 -3.85
CA VAL A 21 -7.27 11.79 -2.76
C VAL A 21 -6.62 10.42 -2.54
N PHE A 22 -6.44 10.04 -1.27
CA PHE A 22 -5.94 8.73 -0.89
C PHE A 22 -6.61 8.25 0.40
N SER A 23 -6.56 6.94 0.64
CA SER A 23 -7.02 6.31 1.87
C SER A 23 -5.82 5.92 2.74
N ALA A 24 -6.00 5.96 4.06
CA ALA A 24 -4.94 5.61 5.00
C ALA A 24 -5.53 5.00 6.29
N PRO A 25 -4.97 3.90 6.82
CA PRO A 25 -5.43 3.34 8.08
C PRO A 25 -4.99 4.22 9.27
N VAL A 26 -5.67 4.07 10.41
CA VAL A 26 -5.25 4.73 11.66
C VAL A 26 -3.81 4.37 12.00
N GLY A 27 -3.03 5.38 12.40
CA GLY A 27 -1.60 5.25 12.69
C GLY A 27 -0.68 5.41 11.48
N ALA A 28 -1.22 5.49 10.26
CA ALA A 28 -0.43 5.80 9.08
C ALA A 28 0.05 7.25 9.06
N LYS A 29 1.12 7.47 8.29
CA LYS A 29 1.77 8.75 8.08
C LYS A 29 1.93 9.01 6.58
N LEU A 30 2.02 10.29 6.21
CA LEU A 30 2.25 10.75 4.84
C LEU A 30 3.68 11.30 4.73
N SER A 31 4.45 10.78 3.78
CA SER A 31 5.69 11.41 3.32
C SER A 31 5.53 11.85 1.87
N LEU A 32 6.17 12.97 1.51
CA LEU A 32 6.21 13.49 0.15
C LEU A 32 7.58 14.11 -0.12
N ALA A 33 7.97 14.18 -1.40
CA ALA A 33 9.17 14.88 -1.84
C ALA A 33 8.91 15.61 -3.17
N THR A 34 9.39 16.85 -3.28
CA THR A 34 9.39 17.66 -4.52
C THR A 34 10.64 18.55 -4.55
N MET A 35 11.24 18.74 -5.70
CA MET A 35 12.40 19.61 -5.87
C MET A 35 12.04 21.07 -5.59
N PHE A 36 12.94 21.81 -4.94
CA PHE A 36 12.95 23.25 -5.04
C PHE A 36 13.60 23.65 -6.37
N GLY A 37 12.82 23.95 -7.40
CA GLY A 37 13.31 23.97 -8.80
C GLY A 37 14.35 25.03 -9.16
N GLN A 38 14.81 25.86 -8.22
CA GLN A 38 15.90 26.83 -8.40
C GLN A 38 17.16 26.43 -7.64
N SER A 39 17.31 25.17 -7.25
CA SER A 39 18.51 24.63 -6.61
C SER A 39 19.21 23.58 -7.45
N ASN A 40 20.38 23.15 -6.96
CA ASN A 40 21.13 22.01 -7.47
C ASN A 40 20.49 20.72 -6.97
N ASP A 41 20.37 20.50 -5.66
CA ASP A 41 19.87 19.23 -5.09
C ASP A 41 18.96 19.43 -3.86
N LEU A 42 18.33 20.60 -3.74
CA LEU A 42 17.41 20.87 -2.64
C LEU A 42 16.00 20.36 -2.93
N PHE A 43 15.39 19.71 -1.94
CA PHE A 43 14.03 19.17 -2.03
C PHE A 43 13.21 19.44 -0.76
N LEU A 44 11.91 19.52 -0.92
CA LEU A 44 10.94 19.72 0.14
C LEU A 44 10.34 18.39 0.58
N ALA A 45 10.48 18.07 1.85
CA ALA A 45 9.89 16.87 2.44
C ALA A 45 9.65 17.03 3.95
N PRO A 46 8.71 16.29 4.54
CA PRO A 46 8.69 16.10 5.99
C PRO A 46 9.98 15.42 6.48
N THR A 47 10.14 15.34 7.80
CA THR A 47 11.17 14.45 8.38
C THR A 47 10.93 12.99 7.95
N GLY A 48 11.93 12.13 8.14
CA GLY A 48 11.84 10.71 7.80
C GLY A 48 10.68 9.97 8.50
N ASP A 49 10.21 10.51 9.64
CA ASP A 49 9.00 10.04 10.31
C ASP A 49 7.72 10.27 9.50
N GLY A 50 7.65 11.30 8.64
CA GLY A 50 6.43 11.68 7.92
C GLY A 50 5.43 12.50 8.75
N ILE A 51 4.37 12.97 8.09
CA ILE A 51 3.25 13.72 8.69
C ILE A 51 2.23 12.72 9.23
N PRO A 52 1.88 12.71 10.53
CA PRO A 52 0.84 11.83 11.04
C PRO A 52 -0.53 12.19 10.44
N LEU A 53 -1.28 11.17 10.02
CA LEU A 53 -2.62 11.35 9.43
C LEU A 53 -3.75 11.28 10.46
N TYR A 54 -3.48 10.69 11.62
CA TYR A 54 -4.45 10.52 12.71
C TYR A 54 -3.83 10.92 14.06
N ASP A 55 -4.66 11.41 14.97
CA ASP A 55 -4.28 11.60 16.36
C ASP A 55 -4.30 10.28 17.16
N MET A 56 -3.91 10.34 18.44
CA MET A 56 -3.90 9.16 19.32
C MET A 56 -5.30 8.60 19.62
N ALA A 57 -6.36 9.37 19.38
CA ALA A 57 -7.74 8.94 19.54
C ALA A 57 -8.36 8.41 18.22
N GLY A 58 -7.58 8.36 17.13
CA GLY A 58 -8.03 7.90 15.82
C GLY A 58 -8.78 8.94 15.00
N ASN A 59 -8.77 10.22 15.40
CA ASN A 59 -9.38 11.29 14.59
C ASN A 59 -8.41 11.72 13.48
N GLN A 60 -8.94 12.00 12.29
CA GLN A 60 -8.16 12.52 11.16
C GLN A 60 -7.54 13.89 11.50
N LEU A 61 -6.23 14.02 11.27
CA LEU A 61 -5.51 15.29 11.34
C LEU A 61 -5.67 16.03 10.00
N THR A 62 -6.39 17.16 10.04
CA THR A 62 -6.69 18.00 8.87
C THR A 62 -6.28 19.45 9.12
N GLY A 63 -6.15 20.24 8.05
CA GLY A 63 -5.73 21.63 8.08
C GLY A 63 -4.41 21.86 7.35
N ASP A 64 -3.76 22.98 7.69
CA ASP A 64 -2.47 23.37 7.15
C ASP A 64 -1.35 22.60 7.87
N VAL A 65 -0.58 21.84 7.10
CA VAL A 65 0.54 21.02 7.59
C VAL A 65 1.89 21.50 7.04
N THR A 66 1.93 22.69 6.42
CA THR A 66 3.14 23.26 5.79
C THR A 66 4.32 23.32 6.75
N GLY A 67 4.07 23.66 8.02
CA GLY A 67 5.12 23.74 9.04
C GLY A 67 5.82 22.40 9.38
N GLN A 68 5.33 21.28 8.84
CA GLN A 68 5.95 19.96 8.97
C GLN A 68 6.81 19.61 7.75
N VAL A 69 6.81 20.42 6.69
CA VAL A 69 7.64 20.24 5.50
C VAL A 69 8.88 21.12 5.63
N LEU A 70 10.05 20.52 5.46
CA LEU A 70 11.35 21.16 5.57
C LEU A 70 12.03 21.16 4.21
N LEU A 71 12.97 22.10 4.04
CA LEU A 71 13.89 22.09 2.91
C LEU A 71 15.12 21.25 3.27
N TRP A 72 15.38 20.26 2.45
CA TRP A 72 16.49 19.32 2.56
C TRP A 72 17.45 19.52 1.41
N ASP A 73 18.68 19.10 1.65
CA ASP A 73 19.80 19.02 0.73
C ASP A 73 20.10 17.52 0.58
N ALA A 74 20.11 17.01 -0.65
CA ALA A 74 20.30 15.59 -0.91
C ALA A 74 21.73 15.13 -0.65
N GLY A 75 22.69 16.06 -0.62
CA GLY A 75 24.11 15.80 -0.46
C GLY A 75 24.74 15.19 -1.71
N THR A 76 24.16 15.43 -2.88
CA THR A 76 24.63 14.83 -4.15
C THR A 76 25.43 15.84 -4.95
N GLU A 77 25.04 17.11 -4.93
CA GLU A 77 25.74 18.20 -5.63
C GLU A 77 26.10 19.37 -4.70
N ALA A 78 27.22 20.01 -4.99
CA ALA A 78 27.67 21.18 -4.26
C ALA A 78 26.73 22.38 -4.56
N ASN A 79 26.13 22.92 -3.49
CA ASN A 79 25.23 24.06 -3.57
C ASN A 79 25.80 25.25 -4.36
N GLN A 80 24.99 25.77 -5.28
CA GLN A 80 25.17 27.09 -5.89
C GLN A 80 24.04 28.01 -5.44
N GLU A 81 24.22 29.33 -5.58
CA GLU A 81 23.21 30.29 -5.18
C GLU A 81 21.86 29.98 -5.86
N PRO A 82 20.80 29.69 -5.08
CA PRO A 82 19.49 29.42 -5.64
C PRO A 82 19.03 30.52 -6.59
N GLY A 83 18.68 30.14 -7.81
CA GLY A 83 18.22 31.05 -8.86
C GLY A 83 19.31 31.55 -9.82
N LEU A 84 20.59 31.42 -9.48
CA LEU A 84 21.71 31.87 -10.32
C LEU A 84 22.66 30.74 -10.76
N GLY A 85 22.72 29.63 -10.04
CA GLY A 85 23.63 28.52 -10.32
C GLY A 85 23.49 27.97 -11.75
N ALA A 86 24.63 27.73 -12.41
CA ALA A 86 24.68 27.22 -13.77
C ALA A 86 24.31 25.73 -13.86
N ASP A 87 24.46 25.01 -12.75
CA ASP A 87 24.25 23.57 -12.62
C ASP A 87 22.86 23.24 -12.06
N GLN A 88 21.98 24.23 -11.96
CA GLN A 88 20.60 24.05 -11.46
C GLN A 88 19.68 23.66 -12.62
N ALA A 89 18.66 22.83 -12.38
CA ALA A 89 17.77 22.29 -13.43
C ALA A 89 17.33 23.28 -14.54
N PRO A 90 16.95 24.54 -14.25
CA PRO A 90 16.53 25.48 -15.29
C PRO A 90 17.66 25.98 -16.21
N ARG A 91 18.92 25.77 -15.83
CA ARG A 91 20.13 26.37 -16.45
C ARG A 91 21.20 25.35 -16.83
N GLN A 92 21.15 24.14 -16.27
CA GLN A 92 22.13 23.09 -16.54
C GLN A 92 22.12 22.64 -18.01
N ALA A 93 23.29 22.21 -18.49
CA ALA A 93 23.46 21.75 -19.87
C ALA A 93 22.92 20.32 -20.08
N SER A 94 22.95 19.52 -19.02
CA SER A 94 22.42 18.16 -18.97
C SER A 94 22.10 17.80 -17.51
N PRO A 95 21.26 16.77 -17.27
CA PRO A 95 21.02 16.25 -15.92
C PRO A 95 22.30 15.84 -15.17
N ASN A 96 22.28 15.95 -13.84
CA ASN A 96 23.34 15.51 -12.92
C ASN A 96 24.71 16.11 -13.31
N THR A 97 24.74 17.41 -13.57
CA THR A 97 25.98 18.16 -13.84
C THR A 97 26.30 19.07 -12.69
N GLY A 98 27.43 18.85 -12.03
CA GLY A 98 27.86 19.69 -10.94
C GLY A 98 29.13 19.12 -10.29
N ALA A 99 29.73 19.88 -9.38
CA ALA A 99 30.70 19.31 -8.48
C ALA A 99 29.95 18.51 -7.40
N ALA A 100 30.42 17.31 -7.06
CA ALA A 100 29.82 16.55 -5.98
C ALA A 100 29.89 17.30 -4.64
N ASP A 101 28.88 17.12 -3.81
CA ASP A 101 28.90 17.64 -2.45
C ASP A 101 30.07 17.02 -1.64
N ALA A 102 30.75 17.85 -0.86
CA ALA A 102 31.77 17.39 0.08
C ALA A 102 31.18 16.56 1.23
N ASN A 103 29.89 16.75 1.54
CA ASN A 103 29.13 15.96 2.50
C ASN A 103 28.02 15.19 1.78
N ALA A 104 28.25 13.89 1.57
CA ALA A 104 27.34 13.04 0.82
C ALA A 104 26.01 12.73 1.52
N ASN A 105 25.71 13.31 2.69
CA ASN A 105 24.55 12.96 3.49
C ASN A 105 23.36 13.88 3.22
N VAL A 106 22.18 13.26 3.15
CA VAL A 106 20.89 13.96 3.17
C VAL A 106 20.75 14.71 4.50
N ARG A 107 20.52 16.02 4.43
CA ARG A 107 20.50 16.90 5.61
C ARG A 107 19.55 18.07 5.41
N GLN A 108 19.18 18.74 6.50
CA GLN A 108 18.40 19.97 6.37
C GLN A 108 19.26 21.02 5.64
N ALA A 109 18.67 21.71 4.66
CA ALA A 109 19.38 22.67 3.84
C ALA A 109 19.86 23.87 4.68
N ASN A 110 21.08 24.31 4.42
CA ASN A 110 21.62 25.54 4.97
C ASN A 110 21.41 26.69 3.99
N ASP A 111 21.20 27.89 4.50
CA ASP A 111 21.14 29.11 3.69
C ASP A 111 22.55 29.65 3.43
N ASP A 112 23.33 28.92 2.66
CA ASP A 112 24.75 29.20 2.39
C ASP A 112 24.96 30.55 1.68
N PHE A 113 23.93 31.04 0.97
CA PHE A 113 23.95 32.26 0.17
C PHE A 113 23.08 33.40 0.75
N GLY A 114 22.34 33.15 1.84
CA GLY A 114 21.52 34.16 2.50
C GLY A 114 20.25 34.56 1.74
N ASN A 115 19.78 33.71 0.82
CA ASN A 115 18.69 34.03 -0.10
C ASN A 115 17.58 32.98 -0.17
N LEU A 116 17.62 31.93 0.66
CA LEU A 116 16.53 30.97 0.76
C LEU A 116 15.29 31.60 1.44
N PRO A 117 14.14 31.68 0.77
CA PRO A 117 12.92 32.13 1.40
C PRO A 117 12.39 31.07 2.40
N PRO A 118 11.66 31.48 3.45
CA PRO A 118 10.91 30.55 4.27
C PRO A 118 10.03 29.62 3.43
N VAL A 119 9.95 28.33 3.79
CA VAL A 119 9.13 27.34 3.07
C VAL A 119 7.68 27.80 2.89
N SER A 120 7.09 28.43 3.92
CA SER A 120 5.72 28.94 3.88
C SER A 120 5.48 30.08 2.88
N ASP A 121 6.53 30.71 2.36
CA ASP A 121 6.41 31.82 1.41
C ASP A 121 6.16 31.31 -0.01
N TYR A 122 6.43 30.03 -0.30
CA TYR A 122 6.24 29.45 -1.62
C TYR A 122 5.57 28.07 -1.63
N LEU A 123 5.50 27.37 -0.50
CA LEU A 123 4.80 26.10 -0.37
C LEU A 123 3.65 26.23 0.61
N LYS A 124 2.50 25.66 0.24
CA LYS A 124 1.42 25.37 1.17
C LYS A 124 0.95 23.94 1.00
N VAL A 125 0.91 23.18 2.09
CA VAL A 125 0.40 21.80 2.11
C VAL A 125 -0.78 21.72 3.06
N THR A 126 -1.91 21.23 2.54
CA THR A 126 -3.13 21.06 3.33
C THR A 126 -3.70 19.66 3.19
N LEU A 127 -4.23 19.15 4.29
CA LEU A 127 -5.00 17.91 4.36
C LEU A 127 -6.46 18.25 4.70
N ALA A 128 -7.40 17.67 3.98
CA ALA A 128 -8.82 17.73 4.32
C ALA A 128 -9.41 16.33 4.35
N SER A 129 -10.43 16.12 5.17
CA SER A 129 -11.19 14.87 5.14
C SER A 129 -11.91 14.74 3.79
N ALA A 130 -11.77 13.58 3.16
CA ALA A 130 -12.49 13.18 1.95
C ALA A 130 -13.42 11.98 2.18
N GLY A 131 -13.46 11.46 3.42
CA GLY A 131 -14.21 10.29 3.84
C GLY A 131 -13.73 9.82 5.21
N PRO A 132 -14.33 8.76 5.78
CA PRO A 132 -13.96 8.25 7.12
C PRO A 132 -12.49 7.86 7.25
N THR A 133 -11.89 7.32 6.18
CA THR A 133 -10.48 6.91 6.12
C THR A 133 -9.70 7.60 5.00
N SER A 134 -10.34 8.52 4.28
CA SER A 134 -9.78 9.18 3.10
C SER A 134 -9.41 10.63 3.35
N PHE A 135 -8.31 11.05 2.74
CA PHE A 135 -7.76 12.40 2.83
C PHE A 135 -7.64 13.00 1.43
N ARG A 136 -7.93 14.28 1.32
CA ARG A 136 -7.53 15.12 0.18
C ARG A 136 -6.24 15.83 0.55
N LEU A 137 -5.17 15.53 -0.17
CA LEU A 137 -3.90 16.26 -0.11
C LEU A 137 -3.89 17.31 -1.21
N ARG A 138 -3.61 18.55 -0.80
CA ARG A 138 -3.41 19.68 -1.71
C ARG A 138 -2.06 20.31 -1.43
N ILE A 139 -1.24 20.41 -2.48
CA ILE A 139 0.08 21.05 -2.48
C ILE A 139 -0.01 22.24 -3.43
N GLU A 140 0.24 23.44 -2.93
CA GLU A 140 0.08 24.69 -3.67
C GLU A 140 1.38 25.49 -3.63
N ASN A 141 1.79 26.01 -4.79
CA ASN A 141 2.83 27.02 -4.83
C ASN A 141 2.20 28.39 -4.52
N VAL A 142 2.33 28.86 -3.28
CA VAL A 142 1.74 30.14 -2.83
C VAL A 142 2.66 31.34 -3.07
N GLY A 143 3.81 31.11 -3.70
CA GLY A 143 4.77 32.15 -3.99
C GLY A 143 4.30 33.10 -5.08
N THR A 144 5.17 34.05 -5.39
CA THR A 144 5.09 34.96 -6.52
C THR A 144 6.25 34.74 -7.49
N TYR A 145 6.20 35.40 -8.65
CA TYR A 145 7.34 35.45 -9.58
C TYR A 145 8.56 36.21 -9.04
N MET A 146 8.46 36.81 -7.85
CA MET A 146 9.51 37.59 -7.19
C MET A 146 9.93 36.99 -5.84
N THR A 147 9.58 35.72 -5.55
CA THR A 147 9.78 35.12 -4.22
C THR A 147 11.25 34.95 -3.89
N LEU A 148 12.06 34.58 -4.87
CA LEU A 148 13.48 34.30 -4.69
C LEU A 148 14.28 35.53 -5.13
N ALA A 149 14.76 36.32 -4.18
CA ALA A 149 15.69 37.42 -4.47
C ALA A 149 17.11 36.86 -4.66
N THR A 150 17.86 37.41 -5.60
CA THR A 150 19.21 36.95 -5.94
C THR A 150 20.24 38.07 -5.79
N SER A 151 21.51 37.68 -5.62
CA SER A 151 22.65 38.58 -5.36
C SER A 151 22.97 39.52 -6.54
N ASP A 152 22.50 39.19 -7.75
CA ASP A 152 22.59 40.04 -8.94
C ASP A 152 21.54 41.17 -8.96
N GLY A 153 20.67 41.23 -7.94
CA GLY A 153 19.63 42.24 -7.78
C GLY A 153 18.32 41.91 -8.50
N ASN A 154 18.21 40.75 -9.13
CA ASN A 154 16.97 40.27 -9.73
C ASN A 154 16.11 39.47 -8.73
N SER A 155 14.95 39.02 -9.19
CA SER A 155 14.15 38.05 -8.46
C SER A 155 13.52 37.04 -9.41
N HIS A 156 13.32 35.84 -8.91
CA HIS A 156 12.84 34.70 -9.66
C HIS A 156 11.65 34.02 -8.94
N PRO A 157 10.81 33.27 -9.67
CA PRO A 157 9.87 32.36 -9.03
C PRO A 157 10.62 31.22 -8.34
N ALA A 158 9.96 30.63 -7.34
CA ALA A 158 10.34 29.41 -6.64
C ALA A 158 9.46 28.23 -7.12
N PRO A 159 9.62 27.69 -8.34
CA PRO A 159 8.83 26.57 -8.82
C PRO A 159 9.10 25.29 -8.03
N LEU A 160 8.10 24.43 -7.95
CA LEU A 160 8.22 23.08 -7.37
C LEU A 160 8.15 22.06 -8.50
N SER A 161 9.04 21.08 -8.54
CA SER A 161 8.92 20.02 -9.54
C SER A 161 7.69 19.14 -9.30
N PRO A 162 7.31 18.26 -10.25
CA PRO A 162 6.57 17.07 -9.90
C PRO A 162 7.20 16.34 -8.70
N GLY A 163 6.36 15.78 -7.84
CA GLY A 163 6.80 15.10 -6.63
C GLY A 163 6.23 13.69 -6.49
N VAL A 164 6.80 12.95 -5.55
CA VAL A 164 6.29 11.65 -5.08
C VAL A 164 5.62 11.82 -3.72
N TRP A 165 4.71 10.92 -3.38
CA TRP A 165 4.15 10.79 -2.04
C TRP A 165 3.90 9.32 -1.72
N VAL A 166 3.87 8.99 -0.43
CA VAL A 166 3.64 7.64 0.07
C VAL A 166 2.93 7.69 1.42
N VAL A 167 1.94 6.81 1.60
CA VAL A 167 1.33 6.52 2.89
C VAL A 167 2.00 5.29 3.47
N HIS A 168 2.43 5.37 4.73
CA HIS A 168 3.28 4.34 5.32
C HIS A 168 3.14 4.27 6.85
N THR A 169 3.62 3.16 7.40
CA THR A 169 3.83 2.96 8.85
C THR A 169 5.29 2.66 9.18
N ALA A 170 6.15 2.52 8.16
CA ALA A 170 7.58 2.26 8.30
C ALA A 170 8.34 3.55 8.62
N ALA A 171 9.60 3.42 9.05
CA ALA A 171 10.49 4.58 9.17
C ALA A 171 11.09 4.94 7.80
N ASP A 172 11.32 6.22 7.57
CA ASP A 172 12.18 6.74 6.51
C ASP A 172 11.87 6.20 5.09
N PRO A 173 10.62 6.23 4.61
CA PRO A 173 10.29 5.58 3.33
C PRO A 173 10.96 6.24 2.11
N LEU A 174 11.33 7.53 2.20
CA LEU A 174 11.95 8.29 1.11
C LEU A 174 13.47 8.40 1.27
N PHE A 175 13.94 8.76 2.48
CA PHE A 175 15.35 8.98 2.78
C PHE A 175 15.59 8.83 4.29
N THR A 176 16.85 8.63 4.68
CA THR A 176 17.27 8.64 6.10
C THR A 176 18.18 9.84 6.33
N ALA A 177 17.74 10.78 7.16
CA ALA A 177 18.53 11.97 7.49
C ALA A 177 19.88 11.59 8.11
N GLY A 178 20.95 12.25 7.67
CA GLY A 178 22.32 11.98 8.10
C GLY A 178 22.97 10.74 7.43
N SER A 179 22.30 10.14 6.45
CA SER A 179 22.86 9.09 5.58
C SER A 179 22.90 9.57 4.14
N ALA A 180 23.76 8.96 3.33
CA ALA A 180 23.78 9.22 1.89
C ALA A 180 22.48 8.77 1.21
N ASP A 181 22.19 9.35 0.04
CA ASP A 181 21.12 8.84 -0.81
C ASP A 181 21.28 7.34 -1.06
N ARG A 182 20.15 6.64 -1.12
CA ARG A 182 20.09 5.18 -1.28
C ARG A 182 20.37 4.73 -2.72
N GLY A 183 20.46 5.66 -3.68
CA GLY A 183 20.52 5.35 -5.10
C GLY A 183 19.18 4.81 -5.63
N GLU A 184 18.08 5.12 -4.94
CA GLU A 184 16.72 4.72 -5.33
C GLU A 184 16.01 5.82 -6.14
N GLY A 185 16.69 6.93 -6.43
CA GLY A 185 16.20 8.02 -7.29
C GLY A 185 15.84 9.31 -6.56
N LEU A 186 16.22 9.49 -5.29
CA LEU A 186 16.06 10.79 -4.62
C LEU A 186 16.94 11.86 -5.27
N GLU A 187 18.17 11.52 -5.64
CA GLU A 187 19.11 12.38 -6.39
C GLU A 187 18.43 12.95 -7.64
N HIS A 188 17.92 12.08 -8.53
CA HIS A 188 17.25 12.52 -9.76
C HIS A 188 16.03 13.41 -9.49
N LEU A 189 15.28 13.16 -8.40
CA LEU A 189 14.17 14.03 -8.00
C LEU A 189 14.69 15.39 -7.54
N ALA A 190 15.70 15.40 -6.68
CA ALA A 190 16.23 16.60 -6.05
C ALA A 190 17.03 17.48 -7.03
N GLU A 191 17.59 16.89 -8.08
CA GLU A 191 18.40 17.59 -9.08
C GLU A 191 17.63 18.00 -10.32
N ASP A 192 16.78 17.10 -10.82
CA ASP A 192 16.15 17.27 -12.12
C ASP A 192 14.62 17.35 -12.04
N GLY A 193 14.05 17.11 -10.85
CA GLY A 193 12.62 16.91 -10.69
C GLY A 193 12.11 15.61 -11.33
N ASP A 194 13.00 14.66 -11.67
CA ASP A 194 12.63 13.37 -12.24
C ASP A 194 12.20 12.38 -11.14
N ILE A 195 10.91 12.07 -11.12
CA ILE A 195 10.31 11.19 -10.12
C ILE A 195 10.35 9.70 -10.51
N SER A 196 10.82 9.36 -11.71
CA SER A 196 10.59 8.04 -12.32
C SER A 196 11.19 6.90 -11.51
N ALA A 197 12.46 7.03 -11.13
CA ALA A 197 13.17 6.01 -10.36
C ALA A 197 12.60 5.86 -8.94
N LEU A 198 12.40 6.98 -8.24
CA LEU A 198 11.88 6.95 -6.87
C LEU A 198 10.44 6.44 -6.81
N SER A 199 9.59 6.83 -7.75
CA SER A 199 8.22 6.33 -7.88
C SER A 199 8.21 4.82 -8.13
N ALA A 200 9.09 4.30 -9.00
CA ALA A 200 9.20 2.86 -9.23
C ALA A 200 9.70 2.10 -8.00
N ALA A 201 10.70 2.62 -7.29
CA ALA A 201 11.21 2.02 -6.06
C ALA A 201 10.17 1.99 -4.94
N LEU A 202 9.35 3.05 -4.82
CA LEU A 202 8.22 3.07 -3.89
C LEU A 202 7.13 2.10 -4.30
N GLY A 203 6.78 2.04 -5.59
CA GLY A 203 5.78 1.11 -6.12
C GLY A 203 6.07 -0.35 -5.78
N MET A 204 7.36 -0.74 -5.74
CA MET A 204 7.81 -2.08 -5.34
C MET A 204 7.66 -2.37 -3.83
N ARG A 205 7.53 -1.33 -3.00
CA ARG A 205 7.47 -1.41 -1.52
C ARG A 205 6.09 -1.07 -0.96
N THR A 206 5.19 -0.60 -1.81
CA THR A 206 3.82 -0.23 -1.46
C THR A 206 2.83 -1.22 -2.04
N GLY A 207 1.69 -1.38 -1.38
CA GLY A 207 0.63 -2.29 -1.80
C GLY A 207 -0.05 -2.90 -0.59
N LEU A 208 -1.04 -3.75 -0.85
CA LEU A 208 -1.74 -4.47 0.20
C LEU A 208 -0.81 -5.53 0.79
N THR A 209 -0.36 -5.32 2.03
CA THR A 209 0.32 -6.36 2.81
C THR A 209 -0.69 -6.99 3.76
N SER A 210 -1.09 -8.23 3.48
CA SER A 210 -2.02 -9.01 4.31
C SER A 210 -1.38 -10.32 4.73
N PRO A 211 -1.46 -10.72 6.02
CA PRO A 211 -1.28 -12.11 6.38
C PRO A 211 -2.45 -12.96 5.82
N ILE A 212 -2.28 -14.28 5.81
CA ILE A 212 -3.36 -15.24 5.56
C ILE A 212 -3.85 -15.82 6.88
N ALA A 213 -5.16 -15.90 7.06
CA ALA A 213 -5.74 -16.45 8.27
C ALA A 213 -5.55 -17.98 8.37
N PRO A 214 -5.78 -18.56 9.56
CA PRO A 214 -6.24 -19.93 9.66
C PRO A 214 -7.35 -20.24 8.65
N GLY A 215 -7.46 -21.50 8.24
CA GLY A 215 -8.45 -21.88 7.23
C GLY A 215 -8.99 -23.29 7.41
N VAL A 216 -9.84 -23.68 6.49
CA VAL A 216 -10.58 -24.96 6.50
C VAL A 216 -10.32 -25.72 5.20
N TYR A 217 -10.36 -27.05 5.27
CA TYR A 217 -10.34 -27.91 4.10
C TYR A 217 -11.39 -29.04 4.21
N ALA A 218 -11.78 -29.58 3.06
CA ALA A 218 -12.61 -30.77 2.95
C ALA A 218 -12.25 -31.58 1.70
N VAL A 219 -12.18 -32.90 1.83
CA VAL A 219 -12.13 -33.87 0.74
C VAL A 219 -13.52 -34.45 0.50
N HIS A 220 -13.99 -34.45 -0.75
CA HIS A 220 -15.33 -34.89 -1.11
C HIS A 220 -15.44 -35.26 -2.59
N ASP A 221 -16.51 -35.97 -2.96
CA ASP A 221 -16.90 -36.22 -4.36
C ASP A 221 -18.17 -35.42 -4.77
N ALA A 222 -18.76 -34.68 -3.82
CA ALA A 222 -19.95 -33.87 -4.04
C ALA A 222 -19.70 -32.65 -4.96
N PRO A 223 -20.76 -32.08 -5.58
CA PRO A 223 -20.63 -30.90 -6.44
C PRO A 223 -20.11 -29.64 -5.73
N SER A 224 -20.40 -29.47 -4.44
CA SER A 224 -19.92 -28.35 -3.60
C SER A 224 -20.24 -28.66 -2.12
N VAL A 225 -19.33 -28.27 -1.22
CA VAL A 225 -19.47 -28.47 0.25
C VAL A 225 -19.16 -27.24 1.09
N LEU A 226 -18.28 -26.32 0.65
CA LEU A 226 -17.95 -25.10 1.42
C LEU A 226 -18.96 -23.97 1.21
N PHE A 227 -19.26 -23.66 -0.05
CA PHE A 227 -20.15 -22.57 -0.45
C PHE A 227 -20.71 -22.84 -1.85
N THR A 228 -21.82 -22.19 -2.19
CA THR A 228 -22.36 -22.20 -3.55
C THR A 228 -22.35 -20.78 -4.11
N ALA A 229 -21.64 -20.57 -5.21
CA ALA A 229 -21.56 -19.29 -5.90
C ALA A 229 -22.97 -18.81 -6.30
N GLY A 230 -23.25 -17.54 -6.03
CA GLY A 230 -24.56 -16.94 -6.24
C GLY A 230 -25.63 -17.38 -5.23
N SER A 231 -25.27 -18.06 -4.15
CA SER A 231 -26.15 -18.34 -3.00
C SER A 231 -25.74 -17.52 -1.79
N PHE A 232 -26.67 -17.33 -0.85
CA PHE A 232 -26.33 -16.77 0.46
C PHE A 232 -25.38 -17.71 1.20
N ASP A 233 -24.60 -17.17 2.16
CA ASP A 233 -23.92 -18.02 3.12
C ASP A 233 -24.93 -18.98 3.78
N ALA A 234 -24.51 -20.24 3.98
CA ALA A 234 -25.34 -21.29 4.52
C ALA A 234 -25.51 -21.19 6.05
N GLY A 235 -24.86 -20.23 6.71
CA GLY A 235 -24.84 -20.10 8.18
C GLY A 235 -24.09 -21.24 8.86
N LEU A 236 -23.15 -21.86 8.15
CA LEU A 236 -22.34 -22.98 8.65
C LEU A 236 -20.95 -22.53 9.14
N GLY A 237 -20.67 -21.22 9.11
CA GLY A 237 -19.42 -20.63 9.59
C GLY A 237 -18.48 -20.11 8.49
N LEU A 238 -18.96 -19.92 7.25
CA LEU A 238 -18.16 -19.23 6.23
C LEU A 238 -18.00 -17.75 6.58
N GLU A 239 -19.04 -17.11 7.12
CA GLU A 239 -18.99 -15.75 7.68
C GLU A 239 -17.87 -15.62 8.71
N ASP A 240 -17.89 -16.45 9.76
CA ASP A 240 -16.82 -16.47 10.80
C ASP A 240 -15.41 -16.68 10.19
N LEU A 241 -15.29 -17.48 9.12
CA LEU A 241 -14.02 -17.66 8.43
C LEU A 241 -13.62 -16.42 7.64
N ALA A 242 -14.55 -15.85 6.88
CA ALA A 242 -14.29 -14.79 5.93
C ALA A 242 -14.15 -13.42 6.59
N GLU A 243 -14.80 -13.19 7.74
CA GLU A 243 -14.74 -11.92 8.47
C GLU A 243 -13.68 -11.92 9.57
N ASP A 244 -13.51 -13.06 10.25
CA ASP A 244 -12.66 -13.14 11.45
C ASP A 244 -11.46 -14.08 11.31
N GLY A 245 -11.35 -14.80 10.19
CA GLY A 245 -10.32 -15.82 10.03
C GLY A 245 -10.52 -17.02 10.97
N ASN A 246 -11.75 -17.27 11.42
CA ASN A 246 -12.07 -18.35 12.36
C ASN A 246 -12.71 -19.56 11.65
N PRO A 247 -11.94 -20.63 11.36
CA PRO A 247 -12.45 -21.80 10.63
C PRO A 247 -13.26 -22.78 11.48
N ALA A 248 -13.39 -22.58 12.80
CA ALA A 248 -13.81 -23.64 13.72
C ALA A 248 -15.24 -24.13 13.46
N ALA A 249 -16.19 -23.21 13.26
CA ALA A 249 -17.58 -23.56 12.99
C ALA A 249 -17.72 -24.33 11.68
N LEU A 250 -17.11 -23.82 10.61
CA LEU A 250 -17.14 -24.42 9.28
C LEU A 250 -16.46 -25.80 9.24
N ALA A 251 -15.31 -25.96 9.90
CA ALA A 251 -14.65 -27.25 10.02
C ALA A 251 -15.52 -28.29 10.75
N GLY A 252 -16.22 -27.88 11.81
CA GLY A 252 -17.16 -28.75 12.54
C GLY A 252 -18.37 -29.17 11.71
N ALA A 253 -18.94 -28.24 10.94
CA ALA A 253 -20.05 -28.51 10.03
C ALA A 253 -19.66 -29.52 8.94
N LEU A 254 -18.49 -29.32 8.30
CA LEU A 254 -17.97 -30.21 7.26
C LEU A 254 -17.63 -31.61 7.80
N GLY A 255 -17.03 -31.69 8.98
CA GLY A 255 -16.74 -32.98 9.62
C GLY A 255 -17.99 -33.80 9.98
N SER A 256 -19.18 -33.17 9.96
CA SER A 256 -20.47 -33.82 10.19
C SER A 256 -21.25 -34.07 8.88
N ASP A 257 -20.75 -33.60 7.74
CA ASP A 257 -21.42 -33.75 6.44
C ASP A 257 -21.13 -35.12 5.84
N ALA A 258 -22.18 -35.91 5.57
CA ALA A 258 -22.05 -37.24 4.99
C ALA A 258 -21.47 -37.27 3.56
N ARG A 259 -21.37 -36.11 2.90
CA ARG A 259 -20.76 -35.94 1.57
C ARG A 259 -19.25 -35.73 1.63
N VAL A 260 -18.69 -35.55 2.83
CA VAL A 260 -17.28 -35.23 3.06
C VAL A 260 -16.59 -36.46 3.65
N SER A 261 -15.48 -36.88 3.04
CA SER A 261 -14.69 -38.03 3.49
C SER A 261 -13.65 -37.64 4.54
N GLU A 262 -13.11 -36.43 4.46
CA GLU A 262 -12.17 -35.86 5.41
C GLU A 262 -12.36 -34.33 5.49
N ALA A 263 -12.31 -33.74 6.68
CA ALA A 263 -12.27 -32.28 6.85
C ALA A 263 -11.46 -31.89 8.08
N GLY A 264 -10.96 -30.65 8.07
CA GLY A 264 -10.22 -30.11 9.19
C GLY A 264 -9.95 -28.62 9.05
N ALA A 265 -9.43 -28.04 10.13
CA ALA A 265 -8.91 -26.69 10.14
C ALA A 265 -7.37 -26.72 10.16
N PHE A 266 -6.74 -25.88 9.35
CA PHE A 266 -5.30 -25.60 9.43
C PHE A 266 -5.12 -24.24 10.10
N THR A 267 -4.55 -24.23 11.31
CA THR A 267 -4.56 -23.03 12.16
C THR A 267 -3.20 -22.59 12.66
N THR A 268 -2.22 -23.48 12.64
CA THR A 268 -0.88 -23.26 13.23
C THR A 268 0.16 -23.20 12.11
N PRO A 269 0.80 -22.04 11.87
CA PRO A 269 1.88 -21.96 10.89
C PRO A 269 3.03 -22.91 11.23
N ASN A 270 3.74 -23.37 10.21
CA ASN A 270 4.90 -24.23 10.35
C ASN A 270 5.96 -23.58 11.25
N GLY A 271 6.32 -24.25 12.34
CA GLY A 271 7.27 -23.75 13.34
C GLY A 271 6.66 -22.90 14.46
N ALA A 272 5.37 -22.56 14.39
CA ALA A 272 4.66 -21.87 15.46
C ALA A 272 4.25 -22.83 16.59
N SER A 273 3.99 -22.28 17.78
CA SER A 273 3.59 -23.03 18.99
C SER A 273 2.07 -23.14 19.18
N GLY A 274 1.28 -22.50 18.33
CA GLY A 274 -0.18 -22.51 18.40
C GLY A 274 -0.83 -21.72 17.26
N PRO A 275 -2.17 -21.61 17.27
CA PRO A 275 -2.92 -20.97 16.21
C PRO A 275 -2.53 -19.50 16.00
N ALA A 276 -2.29 -19.11 14.75
CA ALA A 276 -1.94 -17.74 14.35
C ALA A 276 -2.13 -17.57 12.84
N PRO A 277 -2.36 -16.34 12.33
CA PRO A 277 -2.20 -16.03 10.91
C PRO A 277 -0.77 -16.33 10.41
N ALA A 278 -0.61 -16.60 9.12
CA ALA A 278 0.70 -16.73 8.48
C ALA A 278 1.09 -15.42 7.80
N PHE A 279 2.25 -14.87 8.17
CA PHE A 279 2.85 -13.68 7.58
C PHE A 279 3.70 -14.02 6.35
N PRO A 280 4.17 -13.03 5.56
CA PRO A 280 5.04 -13.29 4.41
C PRO A 280 6.23 -14.19 4.75
N GLY A 281 6.34 -15.32 4.04
CA GLY A 281 7.38 -16.33 4.25
C GLY A 281 6.98 -17.48 5.19
N GLU A 282 5.89 -17.36 5.92
CA GLU A 282 5.30 -18.43 6.73
C GLU A 282 4.34 -19.30 5.90
N SER A 283 3.96 -20.46 6.41
CA SER A 283 3.11 -21.42 5.69
C SER A 283 2.33 -22.33 6.63
N TYR A 284 1.21 -22.87 6.17
CA TYR A 284 0.55 -24.02 6.78
C TYR A 284 0.88 -25.29 5.99
N THR A 285 0.90 -26.44 6.65
CA THR A 285 1.01 -27.73 5.98
C THR A 285 0.14 -28.76 6.67
N PHE A 286 -0.61 -29.51 5.88
CA PHE A 286 -1.45 -30.62 6.32
C PHE A 286 -1.42 -31.72 5.26
N THR A 287 -1.94 -32.90 5.60
CA THR A 287 -2.02 -34.05 4.70
C THR A 287 -3.46 -34.52 4.69
N VAL A 288 -3.94 -34.92 3.51
CA VAL A 288 -5.27 -35.49 3.31
C VAL A 288 -5.16 -36.84 2.64
N MET A 289 -6.11 -37.73 2.91
CA MET A 289 -6.28 -38.97 2.17
C MET A 289 -7.28 -38.75 1.03
N ALA A 290 -6.95 -39.22 -0.17
CA ALA A 290 -7.82 -39.06 -1.33
C ALA A 290 -7.66 -40.21 -2.33
N GLU A 291 -8.73 -40.51 -3.06
CA GLU A 291 -8.82 -41.50 -4.13
C GLU A 291 -9.28 -40.87 -5.45
N PRO A 292 -9.08 -41.51 -6.61
CA PRO A 292 -9.57 -40.99 -7.89
C PRO A 292 -11.07 -40.66 -7.87
N GLY A 293 -11.41 -39.41 -8.16
CA GLY A 293 -12.77 -38.87 -8.07
C GLY A 293 -12.94 -37.83 -6.96
N ASP A 294 -12.06 -37.85 -5.96
CA ASP A 294 -12.07 -36.88 -4.87
C ASP A 294 -11.62 -35.49 -5.31
N ARG A 295 -12.17 -34.51 -4.63
CA ARG A 295 -11.86 -33.09 -4.77
C ARG A 295 -11.45 -32.51 -3.43
N LEU A 296 -10.54 -31.54 -3.48
CA LEU A 296 -10.15 -30.75 -2.32
C LEU A 296 -10.78 -29.35 -2.41
N SER A 297 -11.70 -29.07 -1.49
CA SER A 297 -12.14 -27.71 -1.22
C SER A 297 -11.34 -27.15 -0.05
N LEU A 298 -10.94 -25.88 -0.14
CA LEU A 298 -10.29 -25.17 0.96
C LEU A 298 -10.61 -23.67 0.93
N ALA A 299 -10.57 -23.02 2.09
CA ALA A 299 -10.77 -21.57 2.21
C ALA A 299 -9.89 -20.96 3.31
N THR A 300 -9.39 -19.75 3.09
CA THR A 300 -8.68 -18.91 4.07
C THR A 300 -8.96 -17.43 3.80
N MET A 301 -9.12 -16.63 4.85
CA MET A 301 -9.42 -15.20 4.75
C MET A 301 -8.25 -14.40 4.17
N LEU A 302 -8.57 -13.41 3.34
CA LEU A 302 -7.71 -12.25 3.11
C LEU A 302 -7.87 -11.30 4.31
N VAL A 303 -6.97 -11.36 5.29
CA VAL A 303 -7.13 -10.68 6.60
C VAL A 303 -7.38 -9.17 6.49
N GLN A 304 -6.81 -8.50 5.49
CA GLN A 304 -7.01 -7.06 5.24
C GLN A 304 -8.26 -6.78 4.39
N SER A 305 -9.36 -7.48 4.69
CA SER A 305 -10.67 -7.31 4.04
C SER A 305 -11.78 -7.49 5.06
N ASN A 306 -13.01 -7.18 4.63
CA ASN A 306 -14.22 -7.29 5.44
C ASN A 306 -14.71 -8.72 5.47
N ASP A 307 -14.94 -9.34 4.31
CA ASP A 307 -15.48 -10.70 4.21
C ASP A 307 -14.90 -11.49 3.02
N LEU A 308 -13.65 -11.19 2.64
CA LEU A 308 -13.03 -11.81 1.47
C LEU A 308 -12.16 -13.02 1.84
N PHE A 309 -12.23 -14.05 1.01
CA PHE A 309 -11.49 -15.30 1.22
C PHE A 309 -10.95 -15.89 -0.08
N PHE A 310 -9.82 -16.58 0.02
CA PHE A 310 -9.25 -17.35 -1.08
C PHE A 310 -9.78 -18.77 -1.07
N ALA A 311 -10.30 -19.23 -2.20
CA ALA A 311 -10.71 -20.62 -2.41
C ALA A 311 -10.61 -21.01 -3.89
N PRO A 312 -10.51 -22.30 -4.25
CA PRO A 312 -10.77 -22.74 -5.63
C PRO A 312 -12.23 -22.47 -6.02
N SER A 313 -12.65 -22.93 -7.20
CA SER A 313 -14.08 -22.93 -7.54
C SER A 313 -14.90 -23.70 -6.50
N GLU A 314 -16.21 -23.44 -6.41
CA GLU A 314 -17.14 -24.11 -5.47
C GLU A 314 -17.09 -25.64 -5.53
N THR A 315 -16.63 -26.20 -6.65
CA THR A 315 -16.44 -27.64 -6.84
C THR A 315 -15.22 -28.21 -6.13
N GLY A 316 -14.26 -27.39 -5.72
CA GLY A 316 -12.95 -27.84 -5.26
C GLY A 316 -12.01 -28.25 -6.40
N LEU A 317 -10.73 -28.43 -6.06
CA LEU A 317 -9.66 -28.91 -6.93
C LEU A 317 -9.84 -30.41 -7.19
N ASP A 318 -9.87 -30.84 -8.45
CA ASP A 318 -9.79 -32.26 -8.79
C ASP A 318 -8.43 -32.80 -8.36
N LEU A 319 -8.39 -33.75 -7.42
CA LEU A 319 -7.13 -34.29 -6.90
C LEU A 319 -6.51 -35.32 -7.85
N PHE A 320 -7.26 -35.83 -8.83
CA PHE A 320 -6.78 -36.82 -9.80
C PHE A 320 -7.19 -36.46 -11.25
N PRO A 321 -6.78 -35.29 -11.79
CA PRO A 321 -7.14 -34.89 -13.14
C PRO A 321 -6.61 -35.91 -14.16
N GLY A 322 -7.52 -36.51 -14.93
CA GLY A 322 -7.18 -37.59 -15.86
C GLY A 322 -6.71 -38.88 -15.18
N GLY A 323 -7.06 -39.08 -13.90
CA GLY A 323 -6.71 -40.25 -13.10
C GLY A 323 -5.31 -40.24 -12.50
N THR A 324 -4.58 -39.13 -12.60
CA THR A 324 -3.21 -38.98 -12.04
C THR A 324 -3.21 -37.99 -10.88
N PRO A 325 -2.53 -38.25 -9.75
CA PRO A 325 -2.47 -37.31 -8.63
C PRO A 325 -2.03 -35.91 -9.07
N LEU A 326 -2.79 -34.89 -8.68
CA LEU A 326 -2.44 -33.48 -8.85
C LEU A 326 -1.15 -33.17 -8.08
N SER A 327 -0.23 -32.45 -8.71
CA SER A 327 1.08 -32.14 -8.13
C SER A 327 1.60 -30.82 -8.66
N GLY A 328 2.29 -30.06 -7.81
CA GLY A 328 2.93 -28.79 -8.14
C GLY A 328 2.19 -27.56 -7.61
N ASP A 329 2.49 -26.42 -8.19
CA ASP A 329 1.89 -25.12 -7.87
C ASP A 329 0.49 -25.01 -8.49
N VAL A 330 -0.51 -24.80 -7.63
CA VAL A 330 -1.93 -24.69 -8.01
C VAL A 330 -2.50 -23.31 -7.64
N SER A 331 -1.65 -22.33 -7.32
CA SER A 331 -2.07 -21.00 -6.87
C SER A 331 -2.99 -20.29 -7.87
N GLY A 332 -2.75 -20.49 -9.17
CA GLY A 332 -3.60 -19.94 -10.24
C GLY A 332 -4.99 -20.57 -10.36
N MET A 333 -5.31 -21.60 -9.57
CA MET A 333 -6.64 -22.20 -9.50
C MET A 333 -7.53 -21.58 -8.41
N PHE A 334 -6.96 -20.67 -7.61
CA PHE A 334 -7.66 -19.97 -6.55
C PHE A 334 -8.25 -18.66 -7.06
N ILE A 335 -9.37 -18.29 -6.45
CA ILE A 335 -10.14 -17.09 -6.71
C ILE A 335 -10.26 -16.36 -5.37
N LEU A 336 -10.25 -15.02 -5.42
CA LEU A 336 -10.67 -14.20 -4.29
C LEU A 336 -12.19 -14.05 -4.35
N TRP A 337 -12.86 -14.60 -3.34
CA TRP A 337 -14.29 -14.59 -3.16
C TRP A 337 -14.70 -13.56 -2.11
N ASP A 338 -15.89 -13.02 -2.30
CA ASP A 338 -16.66 -12.19 -1.40
C ASP A 338 -17.76 -13.08 -0.82
N ALA A 339 -17.83 -13.22 0.52
CA ALA A 339 -18.83 -14.03 1.19
C ALA A 339 -20.25 -13.44 1.07
N GLY A 340 -20.32 -12.13 0.86
CA GLY A 340 -21.53 -11.34 0.76
C GLY A 340 -22.22 -11.14 2.11
N THR A 341 -21.45 -11.13 3.19
CA THR A 341 -21.95 -10.99 4.57
C THR A 341 -21.66 -9.59 5.11
N GLU A 342 -20.63 -8.90 4.62
CA GLU A 342 -20.31 -7.52 5.04
C GLU A 342 -20.07 -6.58 3.85
N VAL A 343 -20.47 -5.30 4.00
CA VAL A 343 -20.14 -4.26 3.01
C VAL A 343 -18.63 -4.05 2.98
N ASN A 344 -18.03 -4.31 1.82
CA ASN A 344 -16.60 -4.12 1.59
C ASN A 344 -16.15 -2.65 1.76
N GLU A 345 -15.06 -2.47 2.51
CA GLU A 345 -14.29 -1.22 2.65
C GLU A 345 -12.93 -1.33 1.94
N GLU A 346 -12.24 -0.20 1.75
CA GLU A 346 -10.91 -0.17 1.11
C GLU A 346 -9.94 -1.17 1.80
N PRO A 347 -9.36 -2.13 1.07
CA PRO A 347 -8.51 -3.18 1.62
C PRO A 347 -7.32 -2.63 2.41
N GLY A 348 -7.11 -3.13 3.62
CA GLY A 348 -6.04 -2.69 4.50
C GLY A 348 -6.29 -1.36 5.22
N VAL A 349 -7.42 -0.72 4.97
CA VAL A 349 -7.75 0.61 5.51
C VAL A 349 -9.04 0.59 6.34
N GLY A 350 -10.06 -0.15 5.89
CA GLY A 350 -11.39 -0.20 6.52
C GLY A 350 -11.37 -0.44 8.03
N PHE A 351 -12.31 0.17 8.74
CA PHE A 351 -12.40 0.08 10.21
C PHE A 351 -12.95 -1.26 10.68
N ASN A 352 -13.71 -1.95 9.84
CA ASN A 352 -14.40 -3.19 10.18
C ASN A 352 -13.63 -4.44 9.74
N GLN A 353 -12.46 -4.28 9.13
CA GLN A 353 -11.61 -5.41 8.76
C GLN A 353 -10.97 -6.03 10.01
N ALA A 354 -10.75 -7.35 10.01
CA ALA A 354 -10.33 -8.12 11.19
C ALA A 354 -9.24 -7.48 12.08
N PRO A 355 -8.16 -6.87 11.55
CA PRO A 355 -7.13 -6.25 12.38
C PRO A 355 -7.56 -4.98 13.13
N ARG A 356 -8.67 -4.36 12.72
CA ARG A 356 -9.10 -3.02 13.16
C ARG A 356 -10.52 -2.98 13.75
N GLN A 357 -11.31 -4.03 13.52
CA GLN A 357 -12.66 -4.11 14.07
C GLN A 357 -12.68 -4.13 15.59
N SER A 358 -13.82 -3.69 16.15
CA SER A 358 -14.04 -3.64 17.60
C SER A 358 -14.24 -5.02 18.26
N GLY A 359 -14.58 -6.02 17.45
CA GLY A 359 -14.78 -7.41 17.81
C GLY A 359 -15.33 -8.20 16.62
N PRO A 360 -15.51 -9.53 16.76
CA PRO A 360 -16.07 -10.40 15.72
C PRO A 360 -17.36 -9.87 15.09
N ASN A 361 -17.51 -10.10 13.79
CA ASN A 361 -18.69 -9.73 12.98
C ASN A 361 -19.08 -8.25 13.17
N THR A 362 -18.10 -7.35 13.25
CA THR A 362 -18.37 -5.90 13.29
C THR A 362 -18.50 -5.42 11.86
N GLY A 363 -19.65 -4.86 11.50
CA GLY A 363 -19.83 -4.44 10.11
C GLY A 363 -21.23 -4.01 9.74
N THR A 364 -21.39 -3.48 8.52
CA THR A 364 -22.72 -3.35 7.92
C THR A 364 -22.99 -4.59 7.09
N ASP A 365 -24.01 -5.35 7.45
CA ASP A 365 -24.48 -6.50 6.65
C ASP A 365 -24.90 -6.04 5.25
N GLU A 366 -24.33 -6.65 4.20
CA GLU A 366 -24.71 -6.37 2.81
C GLU A 366 -25.86 -7.23 2.28
N GLY A 367 -26.26 -8.28 3.01
CA GLY A 367 -27.31 -9.23 2.61
C GLY A 367 -27.03 -9.85 1.25
N GLY A 368 -25.76 -10.08 0.95
CA GLY A 368 -25.20 -10.46 -0.32
C GLY A 368 -25.18 -11.97 -0.56
N ARG A 369 -24.46 -12.37 -1.60
CA ARG A 369 -24.32 -13.77 -2.02
C ARG A 369 -22.87 -14.02 -2.35
N VAL A 370 -22.40 -15.22 -2.05
CA VAL A 370 -21.03 -15.63 -2.30
C VAL A 370 -20.70 -15.46 -3.78
N ARG A 371 -19.66 -14.70 -4.12
CA ARG A 371 -19.32 -14.35 -5.51
C ARG A 371 -17.82 -14.05 -5.66
N PRO A 372 -17.24 -14.14 -6.87
CA PRO A 372 -15.92 -13.57 -7.10
C PRO A 372 -15.95 -12.06 -6.84
N VAL A 373 -14.89 -11.53 -6.23
CA VAL A 373 -14.78 -10.10 -5.91
C VAL A 373 -14.95 -9.23 -7.15
N ASN A 374 -15.79 -8.20 -7.02
CA ASN A 374 -16.03 -7.18 -8.04
C ASN A 374 -16.67 -5.92 -7.41
N ASP A 375 -15.98 -5.35 -6.43
CA ASP A 375 -16.42 -4.22 -5.59
C ASP A 375 -15.85 -2.86 -6.04
N GLY A 376 -14.90 -2.85 -6.97
CA GLY A 376 -14.23 -1.65 -7.48
C GLY A 376 -12.93 -1.29 -6.75
N TYR A 377 -12.54 -2.03 -5.71
CA TYR A 377 -11.23 -1.92 -5.08
C TYR A 377 -10.16 -2.66 -5.87
N VAL A 378 -8.89 -2.34 -5.58
CA VAL A 378 -7.74 -2.97 -6.22
C VAL A 378 -7.11 -3.98 -5.26
N TYR A 379 -7.02 -5.22 -5.71
CA TYR A 379 -6.39 -6.31 -5.00
C TYR A 379 -5.16 -6.80 -5.77
N PRO A 380 -4.11 -7.31 -5.10
CA PRO A 380 -3.05 -8.05 -5.78
C PRO A 380 -3.62 -9.32 -6.42
N ASP A 381 -2.96 -9.80 -7.48
CA ASP A 381 -3.34 -11.08 -8.07
C ASP A 381 -3.18 -12.20 -7.02
N VAL A 382 -4.07 -13.20 -7.05
CA VAL A 382 -4.07 -14.30 -6.05
C VAL A 382 -2.68 -14.94 -5.87
N PRO A 383 -1.92 -15.27 -6.94
CA PRO A 383 -0.57 -15.85 -6.79
C PRO A 383 0.49 -14.89 -6.23
N GLN A 384 0.21 -13.58 -6.11
CA GLN A 384 1.06 -12.62 -5.42
C GLN A 384 0.82 -12.60 -3.91
N VAL A 385 -0.36 -13.04 -3.45
CA VAL A 385 -0.71 -13.09 -2.02
C VAL A 385 -0.49 -14.49 -1.44
N ILE A 386 -0.96 -15.53 -2.14
CA ILE A 386 -0.87 -16.92 -1.67
C ILE A 386 -0.13 -17.80 -2.65
N LYS A 387 0.63 -18.74 -2.10
CA LYS A 387 1.23 -19.84 -2.85
C LYS A 387 0.71 -21.16 -2.32
N VAL A 388 0.00 -21.91 -3.16
CA VAL A 388 -0.55 -23.23 -2.82
C VAL A 388 0.13 -24.29 -3.65
N THR A 389 0.75 -25.26 -2.98
CA THR A 389 1.42 -26.39 -3.63
C THR A 389 0.84 -27.70 -3.13
N ILE A 390 0.57 -28.62 -4.05
CA ILE A 390 0.14 -30.00 -3.72
C ILE A 390 1.30 -30.94 -4.04
N GLN A 391 1.58 -31.85 -3.12
CA GLN A 391 2.59 -32.90 -3.31
C GLN A 391 1.98 -34.26 -2.95
N PRO A 392 1.87 -35.20 -3.91
CA PRO A 392 1.51 -36.58 -3.61
C PRO A 392 2.55 -37.21 -2.66
N VAL A 393 2.07 -37.79 -1.57
CA VAL A 393 2.88 -38.49 -0.57
C VAL A 393 2.29 -39.88 -0.35
N GLY A 394 2.76 -40.87 -1.10
CA GLY A 394 2.23 -42.25 -1.03
C GLY A 394 2.55 -43.07 -2.26
#